data_AF-A0A398CIH1-F1
#
_entry.id   AF-A0A398CIH1-F1
#
_cell.length_a   1.000
_cell.length_b   1.000
_cell.length_c   1.000
_cell.angle_alpha   90.00
_cell.angle_beta   90.00
_cell.angle_gamma   90.00
#
_symmetry.space_group_name_H-M   'P 1'
#
loop_
_entity.id
_entity.type
_entity.pdbx_description
1 polymer ?
#
loop_
_entity_poly.entity_id
_entity_poly.type
_entity_poly.pdbx_seq_one_letter_code
_entity_poly.pdbx_strand_id
1 'polypeptide(L)'
;MQTVQFGEGSSSYIVSQDGGIVYGPTMEAGHKIFVRAAGESRTATIKENDQEMLSTARTMDTSDWTLLGNIPVSSLVKDAKAISNLTWLMSLLAGL
;
A
#
# COMPACT_ATOMS: atom_id res chain seq x y z
N MET A 1 9.87 -10.01 12.37
CA MET A 1 9.99 -10.38 10.94
C MET A 1 9.96 -9.08 10.14
N GLN A 2 10.96 -8.82 9.30
CA GLN A 2 10.97 -7.62 8.45
C GLN A 2 10.03 -7.86 7.26
N THR A 3 9.01 -7.03 7.12
CA THR A 3 8.08 -7.06 5.98
C THR A 3 8.57 -6.14 4.87
N VAL A 4 8.11 -6.36 3.64
CA VAL A 4 8.39 -5.47 2.53
C VAL A 4 7.68 -4.14 2.78
N GLN A 5 8.46 -3.06 2.84
CA GLN A 5 8.01 -1.70 3.15
C GLN A 5 7.99 -0.86 1.87
N PHE A 6 6.81 -0.46 1.42
CA PHE A 6 6.62 0.36 0.21
C PHE A 6 6.63 1.88 0.46
N GLY A 7 6.91 2.28 1.70
CA GLY A 7 6.87 3.66 2.18
C GLY A 7 6.56 3.72 3.67
N GLU A 8 6.67 4.90 4.27
CA GLU A 8 6.40 5.11 5.70
C GLU A 8 4.94 4.73 6.04
N GLY A 9 4.75 3.85 7.02
CA GLY A 9 3.43 3.39 7.46
C GLY A 9 2.75 2.38 6.51
N SER A 10 3.47 1.84 5.52
CA SER A 10 2.91 0.80 4.64
C SER A 10 2.78 -0.55 5.34
N SER A 11 1.91 -1.41 4.79
CA SER A 11 1.75 -2.78 5.22
C SER A 11 1.53 -3.69 4.01
N SER A 12 2.09 -4.89 4.07
CA SER A 12 2.04 -5.87 2.99
C SER A 12 1.53 -7.19 3.53
N TYR A 13 0.55 -7.78 2.85
CA TYR A 13 -0.09 -9.03 3.25
C TYR A 13 -0.13 -10.00 2.08
N ILE A 14 -0.03 -11.28 2.39
CA ILE A 14 -0.38 -12.36 1.46
C ILE A 14 -1.64 -13.02 2.00
N VAL A 15 -2.68 -13.07 1.16
CA VAL A 15 -3.99 -13.61 1.49
C VAL A 15 -4.23 -14.86 0.64
N SER A 16 -4.56 -15.98 1.26
CA SER A 16 -4.92 -17.22 0.57
C SER A 16 -6.30 -17.12 -0.08
N GLN A 17 -6.64 -18.08 -0.95
CA GLN A 17 -7.92 -18.13 -1.68
C GLN A 17 -9.16 -18.11 -0.76
N ASP A 18 -9.04 -18.65 0.45
CA ASP A 18 -10.09 -18.69 1.47
C ASP A 18 -10.23 -17.38 2.28
N GLY A 19 -9.41 -16.37 1.97
CA GLY A 19 -9.39 -15.08 2.65
C GLY A 19 -8.54 -15.07 3.94
N GLY A 20 -7.76 -16.11 4.20
CA GLY A 20 -6.83 -16.17 5.32
C GLY A 20 -5.55 -15.36 5.08
N ILE A 21 -5.05 -14.68 6.12
CA ILE A 21 -3.73 -14.00 6.04
C ILE A 21 -2.64 -15.04 6.27
N VAL A 22 -1.82 -15.28 5.24
CA VAL A 22 -0.66 -16.19 5.28
C VAL A 22 0.62 -15.46 5.71
N TYR A 23 0.71 -14.17 5.39
CA TYR A 23 1.86 -13.32 5.71
C TYR A 23 1.42 -11.88 5.97
N GLY A 24 2.02 -11.20 6.93
CA GLY A 24 1.78 -9.78 7.20
C GLY A 24 2.44 -9.27 8.49
N PRO A 25 2.48 -7.94 8.70
CA PRO A 25 3.10 -7.31 9.88
C PRO A 25 2.36 -7.63 11.19
N THR A 26 1.04 -7.81 11.13
CA THR A 26 0.23 -8.27 12.26
C THR A 26 -0.40 -9.60 11.88
N MET A 27 0.12 -10.68 12.44
CA MET A 27 -0.48 -12.03 12.33
C MET A 27 -1.61 -12.18 13.35
N GLU A 28 -2.67 -11.38 13.23
CA GLU A 28 -3.94 -11.78 13.83
C GLU A 28 -4.59 -12.81 12.91
N ALA A 29 -4.25 -14.08 13.16
CA ALA A 29 -4.86 -15.21 12.48
C ALA A 29 -6.39 -15.13 12.64
N GLY A 30 -7.08 -14.81 11.54
CA GLY A 30 -8.54 -14.74 11.51
C GLY A 30 -9.15 -13.35 11.36
N HIS A 31 -8.37 -12.26 11.34
CA HIS A 31 -8.86 -10.99 10.83
C HIS A 31 -9.04 -11.13 9.31
N LYS A 32 -10.25 -11.50 8.89
CA LYS A 32 -10.64 -11.48 7.48
C LYS A 32 -10.57 -10.04 7.03
N ILE A 33 -9.45 -9.67 6.40
CA ILE A 33 -9.41 -8.45 5.61
C ILE A 33 -10.36 -8.76 4.46
N PHE A 34 -11.61 -8.31 4.59
CA PHE A 34 -12.50 -8.13 3.46
C PHE A 34 -11.88 -7.03 2.62
N VAL A 35 -10.82 -7.38 1.90
CA VAL A 35 -10.56 -6.71 0.65
C VAL A 35 -11.80 -7.11 -0.15
N ARG A 36 -12.79 -6.23 -0.17
CA ARG A 36 -13.74 -6.16 -1.27
C ARG A 36 -12.90 -5.70 -2.47
N ALA A 37 -11.91 -6.51 -2.82
CA ALA A 37 -11.12 -6.44 -4.02
C ALA A 37 -12.13 -6.77 -5.09
N ALA A 38 -12.75 -5.71 -5.59
CA ALA A 38 -13.28 -5.73 -6.92
C ALA A 38 -12.22 -6.40 -7.80
N GLY A 39 -12.56 -7.52 -8.43
CA GLY A 39 -11.85 -8.37 -9.41
C GLY A 39 -10.33 -8.27 -9.60
N GLU A 40 -9.72 -9.39 -9.97
CA GLU A 40 -8.36 -9.54 -10.54
C GLU A 40 -7.60 -8.22 -10.80
N SER A 41 -6.63 -7.91 -9.94
CA SER A 41 -5.71 -6.77 -10.08
C SER A 41 -6.36 -5.38 -10.08
N ARG A 42 -6.62 -4.84 -8.89
CA ARG A 42 -7.14 -3.46 -8.74
C ARG A 42 -6.48 -2.69 -7.61
N THR A 43 -6.40 -1.38 -7.85
CA THR A 43 -6.00 -0.37 -6.87
C THR A 43 -7.27 0.36 -6.39
N ALA A 44 -7.39 0.61 -5.10
CA ALA A 44 -8.47 1.38 -4.51
C ALA A 44 -7.98 2.20 -3.32
N THR A 45 -8.56 3.39 -3.13
CA THR A 45 -8.40 4.12 -1.87
C THR A 45 -9.41 3.59 -0.86
N ILE A 46 -8.92 3.11 0.26
CA ILE A 46 -9.73 2.62 1.38
C ILE A 46 -9.48 3.50 2.60
N LYS A 47 -10.41 3.46 3.56
CA LYS A 47 -10.25 4.13 4.84
C LYS A 47 -10.03 3.07 5.93
N GLU A 48 -8.88 3.11 6.59
CA GLU A 48 -8.49 2.19 7.66
C GLU A 48 -8.05 3.02 8.87
N ASN A 49 -8.64 2.78 10.06
CA ASN A 49 -8.34 3.53 11.28
C ASN A 49 -8.39 5.06 11.12
N ASP A 50 -9.40 5.56 10.40
CA ASP A 50 -9.56 6.97 10.03
C ASP A 50 -8.48 7.58 9.11
N GLN A 51 -7.56 6.77 8.59
CA GLN A 51 -6.56 7.17 7.63
C GLN A 51 -6.91 6.68 6.21
N GLU A 52 -6.68 7.53 5.22
CA GLU A 52 -6.79 7.14 3.82
C GLU A 52 -5.57 6.33 3.39
N MET A 53 -5.83 5.12 2.92
CA MET A 53 -4.83 4.16 2.48
C MET A 53 -5.05 3.86 1.00
N LEU A 54 -3.98 3.93 0.20
CA LEU A 54 -3.97 3.35 -1.13
C LEU A 54 -3.71 1.85 -0.99
N SER A 55 -4.69 1.04 -1.38
CA SER A 55 -4.61 -0.41 -1.36
C SER A 55 -4.48 -0.95 -2.78
N THR A 56 -3.56 -1.89 -2.98
CA THR A 56 -3.34 -2.59 -4.25
C THR A 56 -3.37 -4.09 -4.01
N ALA A 57 -4.10 -4.82 -4.84
CA ALA A 57 -4.20 -6.26 -4.77
C ALA A 57 -3.78 -6.89 -6.11
N ARG A 58 -2.98 -7.96 -6.08
CA ARG A 58 -2.69 -8.78 -7.24
C ARG A 58 -2.74 -10.26 -6.87
N THR A 59 -3.52 -11.03 -7.61
CA THR A 59 -3.57 -12.48 -7.50
C THR A 59 -2.38 -13.09 -8.26
N MET A 60 -1.70 -14.07 -7.65
CA MET A 60 -0.58 -14.79 -8.24
C MET A 60 -1.09 -15.95 -9.09
N ASP A 61 -0.65 -16.04 -10.34
CA ASP A 61 -1.09 -17.09 -11.29
C ASP A 61 -0.70 -18.53 -10.87
N THR A 62 0.27 -18.67 -9.97
CA THR A 62 0.81 -19.97 -9.55
C THR A 62 0.15 -20.58 -8.32
N SER A 63 -0.53 -19.79 -7.49
CA SER A 63 -1.12 -20.24 -6.22
C SER A 63 -2.51 -19.65 -5.92
N ASP A 64 -3.01 -18.78 -6.80
CA ASP A 64 -4.16 -17.88 -6.61
C ASP A 64 -4.14 -17.11 -5.28
N TRP A 65 -2.96 -16.95 -4.67
CA TRP A 65 -2.81 -16.11 -3.49
C TRP A 65 -2.81 -14.65 -3.91
N THR A 66 -3.44 -13.82 -3.10
CA THR A 66 -3.53 -12.38 -3.34
C THR A 66 -2.48 -11.65 -2.51
N LEU A 67 -1.54 -10.99 -3.19
CA LEU A 67 -0.65 -10.03 -2.57
C LEU A 67 -1.39 -8.70 -2.42
N LEU A 68 -1.51 -8.22 -1.19
CA LEU A 68 -2.12 -6.95 -0.83
C LEU A 68 -1.03 -6.00 -0.32
N GLY A 69 -0.95 -4.81 -0.89
CA GLY A 69 -0.11 -3.73 -0.39
C GLY A 69 -0.97 -2.54 -0.01
N ASN A 70 -0.79 -2.01 1.20
CA ASN A 70 -1.45 -0.81 1.69
C ASN A 70 -0.38 0.24 1.99
N ILE A 71 -0.64 1.49 1.60
CA ILE A 71 0.23 2.63 1.92
C ILE A 71 -0.60 3.86 2.26
N PRO A 72 -0.26 4.63 3.31
CA PRO A 72 -0.97 5.85 3.62
C PRO A 72 -0.85 6.86 2.49
N VAL A 73 -1.97 7.43 2.07
CA VAL A 73 -1.99 8.49 1.05
C VAL A 73 -1.23 9.71 1.54
N SER A 74 -1.26 10.00 2.85
CA SER A 74 -0.49 11.08 3.47
C SER A 74 1.03 10.90 3.28
N SER A 75 1.54 9.67 3.35
CA SER A 75 2.95 9.36 3.08
C SER A 75 3.29 9.62 1.61
N LEU A 76 2.43 9.15 0.69
CA LEU A 76 2.61 9.41 -0.75
C LEU A 76 2.63 10.92 -1.07
N VAL A 77 1.74 11.69 -0.46
CA VAL A 77 1.64 13.15 -0.66
C VAL A 77 2.84 13.87 -0.03
N LYS A 78 3.32 13.42 1.13
CA LYS A 78 4.51 13.97 1.81
C LYS A 78 5.74 13.86 0.91
N ASP A 79 5.96 12.69 0.33
CA ASP A 79 7.10 12.44 -0.55
C ASP A 79 7.00 13.25 -1.84
N ALA A 80 5.81 13.29 -2.46
CA ALA A 80 5.56 14.12 -3.65
C ALA A 80 5.80 15.62 -3.39
N LYS A 81 5.40 16.11 -2.20
CA LYS A 81 5.61 17.50 -1.80
C LYS A 81 7.09 17.83 -1.62
N ALA A 82 7.88 16.93 -1.04
CA ALA A 82 9.31 17.13 -0.89
C ALA A 82 10.01 17.26 -2.25
N ILE A 83 9.66 16.41 -3.21
CA ILE A 83 10.18 16.48 -4.59
C ILE A 83 9.78 17.82 -5.23
N SER A 84 8.51 18.19 -5.17
CA SER A 84 8.01 19.46 -5.73
C SER A 84 8.76 20.67 -5.17
N ASN A 85 8.97 20.72 -3.85
CA ASN A 85 9.70 21.82 -3.21
C ASN A 85 11.15 21.92 -3.70
N LEU A 86 11.83 20.78 -3.86
CA LEU A 86 13.19 20.74 -4.36
C LEU A 86 13.27 21.16 -5.83
N THR A 87 12.31 20.74 -6.65
CA THR A 87 12.19 21.18 -8.05
C THR A 87 12.05 22.69 -8.14
N TRP A 88 11.13 23.29 -7.37
CA TRP A 88 10.94 24.75 -7.36
C TRP A 88 12.18 25.51 -6.93
N LEU A 89 12.90 25.02 -5.90
CA LEU A 89 14.16 25.63 -5.47
C LEU A 89 15.21 25.61 -6.59
N MET A 90 15.39 24.47 -7.25
CA MET A 90 16.36 24.34 -8.34
C MET A 90 16.00 25.21 -9.55
N SER A 91 14.71 25.28 -9.90
CA SER A 91 14.24 26.16 -10.98
C SER A 91 14.51 27.63 -10.70
N LEU A 92 14.35 28.07 -9.45
CA LEU A 92 14.69 29.44 -9.04
C LEU A 92 16.19 29.71 -9.10
N LEU A 93 17.02 28.76 -8.63
CA LEU A 93 18.47 28.88 -8.69
C LEU A 93 19.01 28.89 -10.11
N ALA A 94 18.43 28.12 -11.03
CA ALA A 94 18.84 28.07 -12.43
C ALA A 94 18.41 29.29 -13.24
N GLY A 95 17.37 30.01 -12.78
CA GLY A 95 16.88 31.24 -13.41
C GLY A 95 17.54 32.53 -12.91
N LEU A 96 18.44 32.43 -11.94
CA LEU A 96 19.19 33.53 -11.32
C LEU A 96 20.64 33.50 -11.81
#